data_AF-A0A914NTS8-F1
#
_entry.id   AF-A0A914NTS8-F1
#
_cell.length_a   1.000
_cell.length_b   1.000
_cell.length_c   1.000
_cell.angle_alpha   90.00
_cell.angle_beta   90.00
_cell.angle_gamma   90.00
#
_symmetry.space_group_name_H-M   'P 1'
#
loop_
_entity.id
_entity.type
_entity.pdbx_description
1 polymer ?
#
loop_
_entity_poly.entity_id
_entity_poly.type
_entity_poly.pdbx_seq_one_letter_code
_entity_poly.pdbx_strand_id
1 'polypeptide(L)'
;STHGVFESQIKEVCNKIHEHGGQVYLDGANFNAQACLCRPGDYGSDISHFNLHKTFCIPHGGGGPGMGPIGVKSHLAPFLPGHPIIPQNGEKRLDGVVSGAPWGSASILPITWAYIRLMGISGLKIASQMAILNANYMAKRLENAGYRVVYRDEQDLNAHEFIIDCKPFKHVGIEVDDIAKRLMDFGFHAPTMHWLDF
;
A
#
# COMPACT_ATOMS: atom_id res chain seq x y z
N SER A 1 5.59 -2.06 6.84
CA SER A 1 6.27 -0.78 6.52
C SER A 1 6.55 -0.71 5.02
N THR A 2 7.20 0.36 4.57
CA THR A 2 7.70 0.52 3.19
C THR A 2 8.92 -0.36 2.89
N HIS A 3 9.49 -1.00 3.91
CA HIS A 3 10.57 -1.97 3.79
C HIS A 3 10.07 -3.38 3.44
N GLY A 4 8.76 -3.57 3.26
CA GLY A 4 8.18 -4.88 3.00
C GLY A 4 8.21 -5.83 4.20
N VAL A 5 8.13 -5.31 5.44
CA VAL A 5 8.06 -6.11 6.68
C VAL A 5 6.84 -5.75 7.52
N PHE A 6 6.34 -6.72 8.31
CA PHE A 6 5.30 -6.49 9.30
C PHE A 6 5.93 -6.08 10.64
N GLU A 7 5.46 -4.98 11.22
CA GLU A 7 5.91 -4.52 12.54
C GLU A 7 5.10 -5.22 13.64
N SER A 8 5.76 -6.06 14.46
CA SER A 8 5.11 -6.82 15.53
C SER A 8 4.48 -5.93 16.60
N GLN A 9 5.05 -4.74 16.83
CA GLN A 9 4.65 -3.78 17.86
C GLN A 9 3.70 -2.67 17.37
N ILE A 10 3.11 -2.78 16.16
CA ILE A 10 2.31 -1.69 15.58
C ILE A 10 1.16 -1.22 16.50
N LYS A 11 0.54 -2.14 17.23
CA LYS A 11 -0.53 -1.81 18.18
C LYS A 11 -0.03 -1.00 19.37
N GLU A 12 1.17 -1.30 19.86
CA GLU A 12 1.80 -0.54 20.95
C GLU A 12 2.15 0.87 20.51
N VAL A 13 2.61 1.03 19.26
CA VAL A 13 2.87 2.35 18.67
C VAL A 13 1.57 3.16 18.62
N CYS A 14 0.47 2.58 18.10
CA CYS A 14 -0.83 3.26 18.07
C CYS A 14 -1.28 3.67 19.48
N ASN A 15 -1.21 2.75 20.45
CA ASN A 15 -1.61 3.01 21.83
C ASN A 15 -0.80 4.16 22.45
N LYS A 16 0.53 4.17 22.29
CA LYS A 16 1.39 5.24 22.81
C LYS A 16 1.02 6.60 22.23
N ILE A 17 0.67 6.67 20.94
CA ILE A 17 0.23 7.92 20.30
C ILE A 17 -1.12 8.37 20.90
N HIS A 18 -2.06 7.45 21.08
CA HIS A 18 -3.36 7.74 21.68
C HIS A 18 -3.26 8.18 23.15
N GLU A 19 -2.38 7.56 23.95
CA GLU A 19 -2.10 7.93 25.35
C GLU A 19 -1.62 9.38 25.49
N HIS A 20 -0.98 9.92 24.45
CA HIS A 20 -0.51 11.30 24.39
C HIS A 20 -1.46 12.23 23.63
N GLY A 21 -2.71 11.79 23.40
CA GLY A 21 -3.76 12.60 22.76
C GLY A 21 -3.63 12.74 21.24
N GLY A 22 -2.76 11.94 20.60
CA GLY A 22 -2.59 11.94 19.15
C GLY A 22 -3.68 11.16 18.41
N GLN A 23 -3.64 11.24 17.09
CA GLN A 23 -4.43 10.42 16.17
C GLN A 23 -3.48 9.66 15.24
N VAL A 24 -3.87 8.47 14.82
CA VAL A 24 -3.04 7.58 14.01
C VAL A 24 -3.58 7.54 12.59
N TYR A 25 -2.81 8.12 11.68
CA TYR A 25 -2.95 7.89 10.25
C TYR A 25 -2.09 6.69 9.84
N LEU A 26 -2.69 5.76 9.11
CA LEU A 26 -1.97 4.64 8.50
C LEU A 26 -2.14 4.67 6.99
N ASP A 27 -1.03 4.77 6.27
CA ASP A 27 -0.99 4.68 4.81
C ASP A 27 -1.39 3.26 4.34
N GLY A 28 -2.49 3.16 3.60
CA GLY A 28 -3.03 1.91 3.10
C GLY A 28 -2.55 1.52 1.70
N ALA A 29 -1.49 2.13 1.16
CA ALA A 29 -0.93 1.75 -0.14
C ALA A 29 -0.48 0.28 -0.18
N ASN A 30 -0.04 -0.26 0.97
CA ASN A 30 0.41 -1.64 1.13
C ASN A 30 -0.70 -2.59 1.61
N PHE A 31 -1.98 -2.22 1.41
CA PHE A 31 -3.13 -3.01 1.87
C PHE A 31 -3.28 -4.37 1.16
N ASN A 32 -2.56 -4.59 0.05
CA ASN A 32 -2.50 -5.90 -0.61
C ASN A 32 -1.86 -6.98 0.26
N ALA A 33 -1.04 -6.60 1.26
CA ALA A 33 -0.52 -7.52 2.27
C ALA A 33 -1.51 -7.79 3.42
N GLN A 34 -2.65 -7.08 3.46
CA GLN A 34 -3.54 -7.07 4.63
C GLN A 34 -4.98 -7.49 4.32
N ALA A 35 -5.47 -7.28 3.10
CA ALA A 35 -6.87 -7.49 2.75
C ALA A 35 -7.33 -8.90 3.17
N CYS A 36 -8.38 -8.95 4.00
CA CYS A 36 -8.94 -10.18 4.59
C CYS A 36 -7.98 -11.00 5.49
N LEU A 37 -6.86 -10.43 5.92
CA LEU A 37 -5.91 -11.02 6.89
C LEU A 37 -5.86 -10.23 8.20
N CYS A 38 -5.77 -8.90 8.10
CA CYS A 38 -5.86 -7.98 9.23
C CYS A 38 -6.51 -6.67 8.79
N ARG A 39 -6.94 -5.82 9.74
CA ARG A 39 -7.64 -4.56 9.44
C ARG A 39 -7.01 -3.41 10.24
N PRO A 40 -6.60 -2.29 9.61
CA PRO A 40 -6.04 -1.11 10.28
C PRO A 40 -6.80 -0.66 11.52
N GLY A 41 -8.13 -0.62 11.42
CA GLY A 41 -8.97 -0.21 12.54
C GLY A 41 -8.95 -1.15 13.74
N ASP A 42 -8.54 -2.41 13.60
CA ASP A 42 -8.50 -3.38 14.71
C ASP A 42 -7.23 -3.24 15.55
N TYR A 43 -6.16 -2.69 14.97
CA TYR A 43 -4.87 -2.52 15.63
C TYR A 43 -4.49 -1.05 15.89
N GLY A 44 -5.47 -0.14 15.80
CA GLY A 44 -5.36 1.22 16.34
C GLY A 44 -5.26 2.36 15.32
N SER A 45 -5.40 2.10 14.02
CA SER A 45 -5.51 3.20 13.04
C SER A 45 -6.86 3.91 13.15
N ASP A 46 -6.83 5.25 13.15
CA ASP A 46 -8.03 6.10 13.16
C ASP A 46 -8.50 6.44 11.74
N ILE A 47 -7.55 6.60 10.82
CA ILE A 47 -7.79 6.97 9.43
C ILE A 47 -6.76 6.31 8.51
N SER A 48 -7.25 5.77 7.38
CA SER A 48 -6.39 5.25 6.31
C SER A 48 -6.93 5.66 4.96
N HIS A 49 -6.04 6.08 4.06
CA HIS A 49 -6.34 6.13 2.64
C HIS A 49 -6.03 4.79 1.98
N PHE A 50 -6.69 4.47 0.87
CA PHE A 50 -6.42 3.27 0.09
C PHE A 50 -6.17 3.58 -1.38
N ASN A 51 -5.09 3.07 -1.97
CA ASN A 51 -4.85 3.21 -3.41
C ASN A 51 -5.68 2.19 -4.19
N LEU A 52 -6.83 2.61 -4.70
CA LEU A 52 -7.67 1.72 -5.54
C LEU A 52 -6.96 1.28 -6.83
N HIS A 53 -6.03 2.10 -7.31
CA HIS A 53 -5.18 1.85 -8.47
C HIS A 53 -3.97 0.96 -8.19
N LYS A 54 -3.79 0.54 -6.93
CA LYS A 54 -2.82 -0.49 -6.54
C LYS A 54 -3.56 -1.75 -6.12
N THR A 55 -4.14 -1.74 -4.91
CA THR A 55 -4.73 -2.93 -4.28
C THR A 55 -6.03 -3.39 -4.93
N PHE A 56 -6.79 -2.48 -5.55
CA PHE A 56 -8.15 -2.76 -6.01
C PHE A 56 -8.35 -2.57 -7.53
N CYS A 57 -7.29 -2.86 -8.28
CA CYS A 57 -7.30 -3.11 -9.73
C CYS A 57 -7.68 -1.94 -10.66
N ILE A 58 -7.82 -0.70 -10.18
CA ILE A 58 -7.89 0.43 -11.12
C ILE A 58 -6.56 0.48 -11.91
N PRO A 59 -6.58 0.60 -13.25
CA PRO A 59 -5.36 0.55 -14.05
C PRO A 59 -4.45 1.75 -13.78
N HIS A 60 -3.14 1.52 -13.76
CA HIS A 60 -2.13 2.57 -13.51
C HIS A 60 -2.03 3.61 -14.64
N GLY A 61 -2.41 3.26 -15.87
CA GLY A 61 -2.55 4.19 -17.01
C GLY A 61 -1.33 5.03 -17.37
N GLY A 62 -0.11 4.58 -17.03
CA GLY A 62 1.12 5.34 -17.28
C GLY A 62 1.35 6.53 -16.34
N GLY A 63 0.65 6.58 -15.19
CA GLY A 63 0.76 7.66 -14.21
C GLY A 63 -0.58 8.18 -13.67
N GLY A 64 -1.69 7.51 -14.00
CA GLY A 64 -3.04 7.86 -13.60
C GLY A 64 -4.07 7.31 -14.60
N PRO A 65 -5.36 7.25 -14.23
CA PRO A 65 -5.97 7.85 -13.05
C PRO A 65 -5.84 7.01 -11.77
N GLY A 66 -6.10 7.63 -10.63
CA GLY A 66 -6.15 6.95 -9.33
C GLY A 66 -7.33 7.43 -8.49
N MET A 67 -7.79 6.57 -7.58
CA MET A 67 -8.71 6.94 -6.49
C MET A 67 -8.09 6.58 -5.14
N GLY A 68 -8.24 7.49 -4.18
CA GLY A 68 -7.70 7.41 -2.82
C GLY A 68 -8.77 7.63 -1.75
N PRO A 69 -9.82 6.79 -1.65
CA PRO A 69 -10.82 6.92 -0.60
C PRO A 69 -10.19 6.76 0.78
N ILE A 70 -10.74 7.49 1.76
CA ILE A 70 -10.37 7.35 3.18
C ILE A 70 -11.44 6.57 3.94
N GLY A 71 -10.99 5.62 4.76
CA GLY A 71 -11.78 5.03 5.82
C GLY A 71 -11.41 5.69 7.15
N VAL A 72 -12.42 6.10 7.93
CA VAL A 72 -12.22 6.78 9.22
C VAL A 72 -13.01 6.10 10.32
N LYS A 73 -12.52 6.17 11.56
CA LYS A 73 -13.30 5.86 12.76
C LYS A 73 -14.43 6.86 12.97
N SER A 74 -15.45 6.46 13.71
CA SER A 74 -16.70 7.23 13.86
C SER A 74 -16.49 8.64 14.42
N HIS A 75 -15.53 8.84 15.33
CA HIS A 75 -15.24 10.16 15.89
C HIS A 75 -14.64 11.14 14.87
N LEU A 76 -14.07 10.65 13.77
CA LEU A 76 -13.57 11.48 12.67
C LEU A 76 -14.61 11.70 11.55
N ALA A 77 -15.69 10.91 11.51
CA ALA A 77 -16.70 10.99 10.45
C ALA A 77 -17.36 12.37 10.30
N PRO A 78 -17.66 13.14 11.38
CA PRO A 78 -18.19 14.50 11.25
C PRO A 78 -17.23 15.48 10.56
N PHE A 79 -15.95 15.15 10.43
CA PHE A 79 -14.92 16.01 9.82
C PHE A 79 -14.56 15.60 8.40
N LEU A 80 -15.27 14.64 7.80
CA LEU A 80 -15.05 14.23 6.42
C LEU A 80 -15.29 15.40 5.45
N PRO A 81 -14.57 15.43 4.30
CA PRO A 81 -14.78 16.41 3.24
C PRO A 81 -16.24 16.58 2.82
N GLY A 82 -16.66 17.83 2.64
CA GLY A 82 -17.94 18.22 2.05
C GLY A 82 -17.86 18.51 0.54
N HIS A 83 -18.98 18.90 -0.05
CA HIS A 83 -19.03 19.51 -1.38
C HIS A 83 -20.12 20.61 -1.46
N PRO A 84 -19.85 21.78 -2.08
CA PRO A 84 -20.76 22.93 -2.01
C PRO A 84 -21.98 22.81 -2.93
N ILE A 85 -21.87 22.03 -4.02
CA ILE A 85 -22.93 21.89 -5.03
C ILE A 85 -23.87 20.73 -4.71
N ILE A 86 -23.30 19.58 -4.35
CA ILE A 86 -24.01 18.32 -4.14
C ILE A 86 -23.95 18.00 -2.65
N PRO A 87 -25.10 18.00 -1.94
CA PRO A 87 -25.13 17.64 -0.53
C PRO A 87 -24.58 16.23 -0.30
N GLN A 88 -23.77 16.08 0.76
CA GLN A 88 -23.29 14.78 1.23
C GLN A 88 -23.95 14.53 2.60
N ASN A 89 -24.59 13.37 2.77
CA ASN A 89 -25.39 13.05 3.97
C ASN A 89 -26.51 14.07 4.29
N GLY A 90 -27.09 14.70 3.27
CA GLY A 90 -28.21 15.65 3.43
C GLY A 90 -27.78 17.09 3.75
N GLU A 91 -26.49 17.35 3.94
CA GLU A 91 -25.96 18.69 4.23
C GLU A 91 -25.04 19.19 3.12
N LYS A 92 -25.15 20.48 2.79
CA LYS A 92 -24.17 21.17 1.94
C LYS A 92 -23.09 21.76 2.83
N ARG A 93 -21.87 21.25 2.68
CA ARG A 93 -20.71 21.69 3.44
C ARG A 93 -19.68 22.30 2.51
N LEU A 94 -19.35 23.56 2.78
CA LEU A 94 -18.34 24.33 2.04
C LEU A 94 -16.93 24.06 2.59
N ASP A 95 -16.83 23.58 3.83
CA ASP A 95 -15.58 23.24 4.49
C ASP A 95 -15.02 21.89 4.01
N GLY A 96 -13.69 21.81 3.91
CA GLY A 96 -12.99 20.56 3.63
C GLY A 96 -13.12 20.02 2.20
N VAL A 97 -13.46 20.84 1.20
CA VAL A 97 -13.54 20.41 -0.21
C VAL A 97 -12.14 20.10 -0.76
N VAL A 98 -11.88 18.84 -1.10
CA VAL A 98 -10.55 18.36 -1.56
C VAL A 98 -10.52 17.91 -3.03
N SER A 99 -11.64 17.98 -3.75
CA SER A 99 -11.75 17.52 -5.14
C SER A 99 -12.83 18.30 -5.90
N GLY A 100 -12.64 18.48 -7.21
CA GLY A 100 -13.56 19.24 -8.07
C GLY A 100 -14.94 18.60 -8.29
N ALA A 101 -15.11 17.33 -7.91
CA ALA A 101 -16.37 16.61 -7.92
C ALA A 101 -16.57 15.88 -6.58
N PRO A 102 -17.81 15.71 -6.09
CA PRO A 102 -18.10 15.18 -4.75
C PRO A 102 -17.59 13.75 -4.48
N TRP A 103 -17.38 12.96 -5.53
CA TRP A 103 -16.81 11.60 -5.43
C TRP A 103 -15.61 11.39 -6.35
N GLY A 104 -14.92 12.49 -6.70
CA GLY A 104 -13.76 12.45 -7.60
C GLY A 104 -14.09 11.80 -8.95
N SER A 105 -13.21 10.90 -9.40
CA SER A 105 -13.37 10.14 -10.65
C SER A 105 -14.35 8.98 -10.48
N ALA A 106 -15.63 9.27 -10.27
CA ALA A 106 -16.65 8.27 -9.94
C ALA A 106 -16.80 7.16 -11.01
N SER A 107 -16.53 7.45 -12.29
CA SER A 107 -16.66 6.51 -13.40
C SER A 107 -15.72 5.30 -13.34
N ILE A 108 -14.62 5.38 -12.59
CA ILE A 108 -13.66 4.27 -12.44
C ILE A 108 -13.89 3.43 -11.16
N LEU A 109 -14.75 3.87 -10.24
CA LEU A 109 -15.11 3.10 -9.04
C LEU A 109 -15.75 1.72 -9.32
N PRO A 110 -16.51 1.51 -10.42
CA PRO A 110 -17.03 0.19 -10.78
C PRO A 110 -15.96 -0.89 -10.96
N ILE A 111 -14.71 -0.52 -11.30
CA ILE A 111 -13.60 -1.48 -11.44
C ILE A 111 -13.30 -2.15 -10.08
N THR A 112 -13.09 -1.33 -9.06
CA THR A 112 -12.88 -1.80 -7.68
C THR A 112 -14.10 -2.55 -7.15
N TRP A 113 -15.30 -2.04 -7.41
CA TRP A 113 -16.53 -2.73 -7.02
C TRP A 113 -16.61 -4.13 -7.63
N ALA A 114 -16.36 -4.26 -8.93
CA ALA A 114 -16.39 -5.54 -9.65
C ALA A 114 -15.34 -6.50 -9.10
N TYR A 115 -14.11 -6.03 -8.88
CA TYR A 115 -13.04 -6.83 -8.27
C TYR A 115 -13.46 -7.41 -6.90
N ILE A 116 -13.95 -6.56 -5.99
CA ILE A 116 -14.38 -7.01 -4.65
C ILE A 116 -15.54 -8.02 -4.75
N ARG A 117 -16.52 -7.75 -5.62
CA ARG A 117 -17.71 -8.61 -5.77
C ARG A 117 -17.41 -9.95 -6.43
N LEU A 118 -16.51 -9.99 -7.41
CA LEU A 118 -16.13 -11.21 -8.11
C LEU A 118 -15.18 -12.09 -7.28
N MET A 119 -14.24 -11.47 -6.56
CA MET A 119 -13.31 -12.22 -5.71
C MET A 119 -13.99 -12.76 -4.45
N GLY A 120 -14.90 -11.98 -3.85
CA GLY A 120 -15.48 -12.29 -2.55
C GLY A 120 -14.42 -12.39 -1.44
N ILE A 121 -14.84 -12.75 -0.23
CA ILE A 121 -13.94 -12.82 0.94
C ILE A 121 -12.83 -13.86 0.71
N SER A 122 -13.18 -15.05 0.21
CA SER A 122 -12.23 -16.13 -0.03
C SER A 122 -11.18 -15.75 -1.09
N GLY A 123 -11.61 -15.18 -2.22
CA GLY A 123 -10.69 -14.75 -3.27
C GLY A 123 -9.78 -13.61 -2.81
N LEU A 124 -10.32 -12.61 -2.10
CA LEU A 124 -9.52 -11.51 -1.56
C LEU A 124 -8.46 -12.00 -0.56
N LYS A 125 -8.84 -12.94 0.33
CA LYS A 125 -7.89 -13.55 1.26
C LYS A 125 -6.78 -14.30 0.53
N ILE A 126 -7.14 -15.12 -0.46
CA ILE A 126 -6.17 -15.87 -1.27
C ILE A 126 -5.24 -14.91 -2.03
N ALA A 127 -5.77 -13.80 -2.58
CA ALA A 127 -4.96 -12.82 -3.28
C ALA A 127 -3.87 -12.22 -2.37
N SER A 128 -4.21 -11.83 -1.15
CA SER A 128 -3.22 -11.34 -0.17
C SER A 128 -2.20 -12.41 0.21
N GLN A 129 -2.64 -13.65 0.45
CA GLN A 129 -1.75 -14.76 0.78
C GLN A 129 -0.78 -15.07 -0.37
N MET A 130 -1.26 -15.06 -1.61
CA MET A 130 -0.44 -15.28 -2.79
C MET A 130 0.55 -14.13 -3.02
N ALA A 131 0.17 -12.89 -2.73
CA ALA A 131 1.10 -11.76 -2.80
C ALA A 131 2.29 -11.94 -1.83
N ILE A 132 2.02 -12.32 -0.58
CA ILE A 132 3.04 -12.60 0.43
C ILE A 132 3.89 -13.83 0.04
N LEU A 133 3.24 -14.91 -0.42
CA LEU A 133 3.93 -16.13 -0.84
C LEU A 133 4.89 -15.86 -2.01
N ASN A 134 4.43 -15.15 -3.04
CA ASN A 134 5.23 -14.85 -4.23
C ASN A 134 6.44 -13.98 -3.87
N ALA A 135 6.27 -12.98 -3.01
CA ALA A 135 7.37 -12.14 -2.53
C ALA A 135 8.42 -12.98 -1.80
N ASN A 136 8.02 -13.81 -0.84
CA ASN A 136 8.94 -14.66 -0.08
C ASN A 136 9.61 -15.74 -0.94
N TYR A 137 8.89 -16.32 -1.90
CA TYR A 137 9.45 -17.26 -2.87
C TYR A 137 10.56 -16.60 -3.70
N MET A 138 10.30 -15.41 -4.26
CA MET A 138 11.29 -14.66 -5.04
C MET A 138 12.49 -14.23 -4.19
N ALA A 139 12.24 -13.71 -2.99
CA ALA A 139 13.28 -13.33 -2.03
C ALA A 139 14.21 -14.51 -1.75
N LYS A 140 13.64 -15.68 -1.41
CA LYS A 140 14.43 -16.89 -1.11
C LYS A 140 15.23 -17.37 -2.31
N ARG A 141 14.66 -17.29 -3.51
CA ARG A 141 15.34 -17.66 -4.75
C ARG A 141 16.54 -16.75 -5.05
N LEU A 142 16.41 -15.45 -4.79
CA LEU A 142 17.48 -14.48 -5.00
C LEU A 142 18.57 -14.60 -3.93
N GLU A 143 18.21 -14.88 -2.68
CA GLU A 143 19.18 -15.20 -1.62
C GLU A 143 20.03 -16.42 -1.96
N ASN A 144 19.40 -17.49 -2.44
CA ASN A 144 20.11 -18.68 -2.88
C ASN A 144 21.04 -18.40 -4.08
N ALA A 145 20.78 -17.32 -4.84
CA ALA A 145 21.64 -16.85 -5.92
C ALA A 145 22.71 -15.83 -5.45
N GLY A 146 22.81 -15.57 -4.14
CA GLY A 146 23.83 -14.71 -3.54
C GLY A 146 23.43 -13.24 -3.37
N TYR A 147 22.18 -12.86 -3.67
CA TYR A 147 21.69 -11.50 -3.40
C TYR A 147 21.28 -11.36 -1.94
N ARG A 148 21.56 -10.21 -1.34
CA ARG A 148 21.15 -9.93 0.05
C ARG A 148 19.78 -9.26 0.06
N VAL A 149 18.84 -9.83 0.82
CA VAL A 149 17.58 -9.15 1.18
C VAL A 149 17.86 -8.25 2.39
N VAL A 150 17.47 -6.96 2.30
CA VAL A 150 17.88 -5.94 3.28
C VAL A 150 17.13 -6.07 4.60
N TYR A 151 15.81 -6.29 4.54
CA TYR A 151 14.92 -6.31 5.70
C TYR A 151 14.12 -7.60 5.76
N ARG A 152 13.94 -8.11 6.99
CA ARG A 152 13.18 -9.29 7.35
C ARG A 152 12.46 -9.02 8.66
N ASP A 153 11.30 -9.65 8.86
CA ASP A 153 10.65 -9.64 10.17
C ASP A 153 11.32 -10.62 11.14
N GLU A 154 10.78 -10.72 12.36
CA GLU A 154 11.28 -11.60 13.42
C GLU A 154 11.22 -13.10 13.06
N GLN A 155 10.48 -13.47 12.00
CA GLN A 155 10.33 -14.83 11.50
C GLN A 155 11.13 -15.09 10.21
N ASP A 156 12.03 -14.18 9.85
CA ASP A 156 12.82 -14.22 8.62
C ASP A 156 11.96 -14.16 7.33
N LEU A 157 10.80 -13.50 7.40
CA LEU A 157 9.87 -13.34 6.29
C LEU A 157 9.72 -11.87 5.86
N ASN A 158 9.22 -11.72 4.63
CA ASN A 158 8.76 -10.45 4.08
C ASN A 158 7.22 -10.44 4.00
N ALA A 159 6.65 -9.25 3.84
CA ALA A 159 5.24 -9.05 3.51
C ALA A 159 5.04 -9.30 1.99
N HIS A 160 4.34 -8.40 1.29
CA HIS A 160 4.09 -8.51 -0.16
C HIS A 160 5.23 -7.99 -1.06
N GLU A 161 6.34 -7.51 -0.49
CA GLU A 161 7.49 -6.95 -1.22
C GLU A 161 8.76 -7.13 -0.39
N PHE A 162 9.93 -7.01 -1.01
CA PHE A 162 11.24 -7.10 -0.36
C PHE A 162 12.25 -6.21 -1.10
N ILE A 163 13.39 -5.94 -0.46
CA ILE A 163 14.44 -5.06 -1.00
C ILE A 163 15.72 -5.86 -1.17
N ILE A 164 16.34 -5.74 -2.35
CA ILE A 164 17.66 -6.31 -2.64
C ILE A 164 18.75 -5.26 -2.45
N ASP A 165 19.80 -5.63 -1.72
CA ASP A 165 20.98 -4.79 -1.51
C ASP A 165 21.89 -4.84 -2.73
N CYS A 166 21.82 -3.81 -3.56
CA CYS A 166 22.70 -3.64 -4.72
C CYS A 166 23.95 -2.81 -4.40
N LYS A 167 24.07 -2.23 -3.20
CA LYS A 167 25.21 -1.38 -2.82
C LYS A 167 26.56 -2.09 -2.95
N PRO A 168 26.69 -3.39 -2.61
CA PRO A 168 27.95 -4.09 -2.78
C PRO A 168 28.47 -4.01 -4.20
N PHE A 169 27.64 -4.03 -5.25
CA PHE A 169 28.12 -4.07 -6.64
C PHE A 169 28.88 -2.80 -7.09
N LYS A 170 28.75 -1.69 -6.38
CA LYS A 170 29.49 -0.45 -6.68
C LYS A 170 31.01 -0.63 -6.68
N HIS A 171 31.56 -1.56 -5.88
CA HIS A 171 33.01 -1.80 -5.83
C HIS A 171 33.60 -2.32 -7.15
N VAL A 172 32.77 -2.92 -8.02
CA VAL A 172 33.14 -3.37 -9.37
C VAL A 172 32.58 -2.43 -10.46
N GLY A 173 32.12 -1.24 -10.07
CA GLY A 173 31.60 -0.23 -10.99
C GLY A 173 30.20 -0.50 -11.53
N ILE A 174 29.42 -1.37 -10.89
CA ILE A 174 28.00 -1.60 -11.25
C ILE A 174 27.11 -0.80 -10.30
N GLU A 175 26.31 0.09 -10.89
CA GLU A 175 25.30 0.88 -10.22
C GLU A 175 23.91 0.24 -10.35
N VAL A 176 23.00 0.71 -9.50
CA VAL A 176 21.60 0.27 -9.46
C VAL A 176 20.89 0.49 -10.81
N ASP A 177 21.23 1.59 -11.50
CA ASP A 177 20.72 1.89 -12.83
C ASP A 177 21.23 0.88 -13.88
N ASP A 178 22.46 0.40 -13.80
CA ASP A 178 23.00 -0.59 -14.75
C ASP A 178 22.19 -1.90 -14.67
N ILE A 179 21.86 -2.34 -13.45
CA ILE A 179 21.01 -3.51 -13.22
C ILE A 179 19.61 -3.26 -13.79
N ALA A 180 19.03 -2.09 -13.53
CA ALA A 180 17.71 -1.73 -14.03
C ALA A 180 17.63 -1.69 -15.57
N LYS A 181 18.65 -1.13 -16.23
CA LYS A 181 18.73 -1.11 -17.69
C LYS A 181 19.01 -2.49 -18.25
N ARG A 182 19.85 -3.29 -17.60
CA ARG A 182 20.14 -4.65 -18.05
C ARG A 182 18.90 -5.54 -18.00
N LEU A 183 18.02 -5.37 -17.02
CA LEU A 183 16.74 -6.11 -16.97
C LEU A 183 15.87 -5.89 -18.22
N MET A 184 15.98 -4.74 -18.89
CA MET A 184 15.26 -4.44 -20.13
C MET A 184 15.67 -5.40 -21.26
N ASP A 185 16.95 -5.76 -21.34
CA ASP A 185 17.47 -6.74 -22.31
C ASP A 185 16.91 -8.15 -22.07
N PHE A 186 16.47 -8.45 -20.84
CA PHE A 186 15.80 -9.70 -20.47
C PHE A 186 14.28 -9.61 -20.56
N GLY A 187 13.73 -8.50 -21.08
CA GLY A 187 12.29 -8.30 -21.26
C GLY A 187 11.54 -7.91 -19.99
N PHE A 188 12.23 -7.39 -18.96
CA PHE A 188 11.62 -6.96 -17.71
C PHE A 188 11.71 -5.45 -17.52
N HIS A 189 10.59 -4.84 -17.13
CA HIS A 189 10.63 -3.51 -16.51
C HIS A 189 11.30 -3.63 -15.13
N ALA A 190 12.17 -2.69 -14.80
CA ALA A 190 12.86 -2.67 -13.51
C ALA A 190 11.86 -2.57 -12.34
N PRO A 191 12.19 -3.11 -11.15
CA PRO A 191 11.43 -2.85 -9.93
C PRO A 191 11.53 -1.36 -9.52
N THR A 192 10.88 -0.98 -8.42
CA THR A 192 11.03 0.37 -7.86
C THR A 192 12.50 0.63 -7.51
N MET A 193 13.04 1.73 -8.01
CA MET A 193 14.44 2.13 -7.82
C MET A 193 14.52 3.35 -6.89
N HIS A 194 15.59 3.47 -6.09
CA HIS A 194 15.98 4.71 -5.39
C HIS A 194 14.89 5.41 -4.56
N TRP A 195 14.09 4.68 -3.79
CA TRP A 195 12.99 5.30 -3.02
C TRP A 195 13.25 5.43 -1.51
N LEU A 196 14.23 4.70 -0.97
CA LEU A 196 14.58 4.75 0.45
C LEU A 196 16.03 5.20 0.57
N ASP A 197 16.24 6.48 0.86
CA ASP A 197 17.55 7.07 1.14
C ASP A 197 18.06 6.58 2.50
N PHE A 198 18.72 5.43 2.50
CA PHE A 198 19.60 4.98 3.59
C PHE A 198 20.87 4.39 2.97
#